data_AF-A0A5E7Z669-F1
#
_entry.id   AF-A0A5E7Z669-F1
#
_cell.length_a   1.000
_cell.length_b   1.000
_cell.length_c   1.000
_cell.angle_alpha   90.00
_cell.angle_beta   90.00
_cell.angle_gamma   90.00
#
_symmetry.space_group_name_H-M   'P 1'
#
loop_
_entity.id
_entity.type
_entity.pdbx_description
1 polymer ?
#
loop_
_entity_poly.entity_id
_entity_poly.type
_entity_poly.pdbx_seq_one_letter_code
_entity_poly.pdbx_strand_id
1 'polypeptide(L)'
;MTVSQRLENLKRVHETKAPEIIRLTEDANTPTRQKQVIYGCLNNLCRISALLYGEISAEPGNYDLLEEAAELDNALVQLRSYVGSQISLRMHSAA
;
A
#
# COMPACT_ATOMS: atom_id res chain seq x y z
N MET A 1 -12.42 -17.07 -7.25
CA MET A 1 -12.44 -15.99 -6.23
C MET A 1 -13.10 -14.79 -6.88
N THR A 2 -14.14 -14.23 -6.27
CA THR A 2 -14.86 -13.05 -6.81
C THR A 2 -14.05 -11.77 -6.59
N VAL A 3 -14.44 -10.69 -7.28
CA VAL A 3 -13.85 -9.36 -7.10
C VAL A 3 -14.05 -8.85 -5.67
N SER A 4 -15.23 -9.06 -5.08
CA SER A 4 -15.50 -8.73 -3.67
C SER A 4 -14.60 -9.49 -2.69
N GLN A 5 -14.39 -10.79 -2.90
CA GLN A 5 -13.48 -11.60 -2.08
C GLN A 5 -12.02 -11.14 -2.20
N ARG A 6 -11.62 -10.67 -3.39
CA ARG A 6 -10.27 -10.10 -3.60
C ARG A 6 -10.11 -8.79 -2.85
N LEU A 7 -11.12 -7.93 -2.88
CA LEU A 7 -11.12 -6.65 -2.17
C LEU A 7 -11.02 -6.87 -0.66
N GLU A 8 -11.87 -7.73 -0.11
CA GLU A 8 -11.86 -8.13 1.30
C GLU A 8 -10.50 -8.70 1.74
N ASN A 9 -9.89 -9.55 0.92
CA ASN A 9 -8.57 -10.09 1.22
C ASN A 9 -7.49 -9.00 1.23
N LEU A 10 -7.52 -8.08 0.27
CA LEU A 10 -6.56 -6.97 0.21
C LEU A 10 -6.73 -6.01 1.39
N LYS A 11 -7.97 -5.72 1.76
CA LYS A 11 -8.34 -4.91 2.93
C LYS A 11 -7.81 -5.55 4.22
N ARG A 12 -8.05 -6.85 4.42
CA ARG A 12 -7.49 -7.60 5.56
C ARG A 12 -5.97 -7.57 5.59
N VAL A 13 -5.30 -7.73 4.46
CA VAL A 13 -3.83 -7.64 4.39
C VAL A 13 -3.36 -6.25 4.81
N HIS A 14 -4.00 -5.19 4.31
CA HIS A 14 -3.70 -3.82 4.71
C HIS A 14 -3.90 -3.61 6.22
N GLU A 15 -5.07 -3.93 6.76
CA GLU A 15 -5.41 -3.75 8.18
C GLU A 15 -4.46 -4.52 9.11
N THR A 16 -4.09 -5.74 8.74
CA THR A 16 -3.21 -6.58 9.58
C THR A 16 -1.75 -6.17 9.50
N LYS A 17 -1.29 -5.62 8.37
CA LYS A 17 0.13 -5.31 8.14
C LYS A 17 0.49 -3.85 8.31
N ALA A 18 -0.43 -2.92 8.13
CA ALA A 18 -0.14 -1.48 8.23
C ALA A 18 0.48 -1.08 9.57
N PRO A 19 -0.03 -1.52 10.75
CA PRO A 19 0.57 -1.14 12.03
C PRO A 19 2.00 -1.67 12.20
N GLU A 20 2.24 -2.91 11.77
CA GLU A 20 3.57 -3.54 11.81
C GLU A 20 4.56 -2.82 10.89
N ILE A 21 4.13 -2.45 9.69
CA ILE A 21 4.92 -1.70 8.71
C ILE A 21 5.29 -0.33 9.28
N ILE A 22 4.33 0.40 9.86
CA ILE A 22 4.58 1.71 10.48
C ILE A 22 5.64 1.58 11.57
N ARG A 23 5.44 0.64 12.50
CA ARG A 23 6.39 0.37 13.60
C ARG A 23 7.80 0.05 13.09
N LEU A 24 7.93 -0.84 12.11
CA LEU A 24 9.23 -1.20 11.54
C LEU A 24 9.89 -0.01 10.84
N THR A 25 9.10 0.85 10.22
CA THR A 25 9.64 1.98 9.45
C THR A 25 10.07 3.14 10.35
N GLU A 26 9.39 3.35 11.49
CA GLU A 26 9.75 4.35 12.50
C GLU A 26 10.97 3.95 13.34
N ASP A 27 11.24 2.65 13.48
CA ASP A 27 12.42 2.18 14.20
C ASP A 27 13.71 2.67 13.49
N ALA A 28 14.52 3.40 14.26
CA ALA A 28 15.80 3.93 13.83
C ALA A 28 16.83 2.83 13.55
N ASN A 29 16.65 1.65 14.14
CA ASN A 29 17.52 0.49 13.95
C ASN A 29 17.14 -0.34 12.72
N THR A 30 15.95 -0.14 12.15
CA THR A 30 15.56 -0.85 10.93
C THR A 30 16.44 -0.40 9.76
N PRO A 31 17.18 -1.32 9.12
CA PRO A 31 18.05 -0.97 8.01
C PRO A 31 17.29 -0.31 6.85
N THR A 32 17.88 0.71 6.22
CA THR A 32 17.30 1.38 5.04
C THR A 32 16.89 0.40 3.94
N ARG A 33 17.70 -0.65 3.71
CA ARG A 33 17.38 -1.71 2.75
C ARG A 33 16.06 -2.41 3.06
N GLN A 34 15.76 -2.66 4.34
CA GLN A 34 14.50 -3.26 4.74
C GLN A 34 13.33 -2.32 4.48
N LYS A 35 13.47 -1.01 4.77
CA LYS A 35 12.46 0.01 4.44
C LYS A 35 12.21 0.09 2.92
N GLN A 36 13.25 -0.03 2.09
CA GLN A 36 13.13 -0.10 0.63
C GLN A 36 12.39 -1.35 0.14
N VAL A 37 12.64 -2.51 0.76
CA VAL A 37 11.90 -3.75 0.43
C VAL A 37 10.42 -3.59 0.77
N ILE A 38 10.11 -3.05 1.96
CA ILE A 38 8.74 -2.75 2.37
C ILE A 38 8.07 -1.79 1.38
N TYR A 39 8.76 -0.72 0.98
CA TYR A 39 8.26 0.21 -0.04
C TYR A 39 7.96 -0.49 -1.37
N GLY A 40 8.84 -1.37 -1.84
CA GLY A 40 8.62 -2.17 -3.04
C GLY A 40 7.39 -3.07 -2.94
N CYS A 41 7.20 -3.73 -1.79
CA CYS A 41 6.00 -4.52 -1.52
C CYS A 41 4.72 -3.66 -1.54
N LEU A 42 4.74 -2.49 -0.89
CA LEU A 42 3.61 -1.56 -0.90
C LEU A 42 3.30 -1.03 -2.30
N ASN A 43 4.33 -0.79 -3.12
CA ASN A 43 4.13 -0.40 -4.51
C ASN A 43 3.44 -1.51 -5.33
N ASN A 44 3.76 -2.77 -5.08
CA ASN A 44 3.06 -3.90 -5.70
C ASN A 44 1.61 -3.99 -5.23
N LEU A 45 1.34 -3.76 -3.94
CA LEU A 45 -0.02 -3.73 -3.41
C LEU A 45 -0.86 -2.60 -4.01
N CYS A 46 -0.30 -1.39 -4.18
CA CYS A 46 -0.96 -0.29 -4.89
C CYS A 46 -1.32 -0.69 -6.32
N ARG A 47 -0.43 -1.39 -7.04
CA ARG A 47 -0.71 -1.86 -8.40
C ARG A 47 -1.84 -2.90 -8.43
N ILE A 48 -1.87 -3.83 -7.47
CA ILE A 48 -2.94 -4.82 -7.35
C ILE A 48 -4.27 -4.14 -7.04
N SER A 49 -4.26 -3.15 -6.13
CA SER A 49 -5.42 -2.33 -5.78
C SER A 49 -5.99 -1.60 -7.00
N ALA A 50 -5.15 -0.87 -7.75
CA ALA A 50 -5.58 -0.15 -8.94
C ALA A 50 -6.17 -1.05 -10.03
N LEU A 51 -5.59 -2.24 -10.23
CA LEU A 51 -6.16 -3.24 -11.15
C LEU A 51 -7.54 -3.70 -10.69
N LEU A 52 -7.68 -4.00 -9.40
CA LEU A 52 -8.94 -4.44 -8.82
C LEU A 52 -10.02 -3.35 -8.90
N TYR A 53 -9.67 -2.09 -8.64
CA TYR A 53 -10.56 -0.94 -8.84
C TYR A 53 -11.04 -0.86 -10.28
N GLY A 54 -10.14 -1.01 -11.26
CA GLY A 54 -10.49 -1.04 -12.68
C GLY A 54 -11.49 -2.17 -13.00
N GLU A 55 -11.27 -3.36 -12.46
CA GLU A 55 -12.19 -4.50 -12.62
C GLU A 55 -13.57 -4.21 -12.01
N ILE A 56 -13.64 -3.65 -10.79
CA ILE A 56 -14.91 -3.27 -10.14
C ILE A 56 -15.65 -2.22 -10.96
N SER A 57 -14.92 -1.20 -11.44
CA SER A 57 -15.49 -0.07 -12.19
C SER A 57 -16.09 -0.47 -13.54
N ALA A 58 -15.66 -1.61 -14.09
CA ALA A 58 -16.16 -2.13 -15.36
C ALA A 58 -17.56 -2.76 -15.23
N GLU A 59 -17.99 -3.10 -14.00
CA GLU A 59 -19.30 -3.67 -13.72
C GLU A 59 -20.29 -2.60 -13.24
N PRO A 60 -21.38 -2.33 -13.99
CA PRO A 60 -22.40 -1.37 -13.57
C PRO A 60 -23.10 -1.78 -12.27
N GLY A 61 -23.32 -0.83 -11.36
CA GLY A 61 -24.13 -1.03 -10.15
C GLY A 61 -23.36 -1.42 -8.89
N ASN A 62 -22.03 -1.60 -8.96
CA ASN A 62 -21.18 -1.95 -7.82
C ASN A 62 -20.64 -0.71 -7.06
N TYR A 63 -21.47 0.31 -6.82
CA TYR A 63 -21.01 1.59 -6.26
C TYR A 63 -20.37 1.43 -4.88
N ASP A 64 -20.94 0.62 -3.99
CA ASP A 64 -20.40 0.37 -2.64
C ASP A 64 -19.00 -0.26 -2.71
N LEU A 65 -18.83 -1.28 -3.56
CA LEU A 65 -17.53 -1.94 -3.76
C LEU A 65 -16.50 -0.99 -4.39
N LEU A 66 -16.96 -0.08 -5.25
CA LEU A 66 -16.10 0.90 -5.89
C LEU A 66 -15.59 1.94 -4.90
N GLU A 67 -16.46 2.41 -4.00
CA GLU A 67 -16.11 3.30 -2.89
C GLU A 67 -15.10 2.63 -1.96
N GLU A 68 -15.39 1.40 -1.50
CA GLU A 68 -14.45 0.63 -0.67
C GLU A 68 -13.09 0.41 -1.34
N ALA A 69 -13.08 0.13 -2.66
CA ALA A 69 -11.84 -0.03 -3.41
C ALA A 69 -11.06 1.29 -3.53
N ALA A 70 -11.73 2.42 -3.71
CA ALA A 70 -11.09 3.74 -3.73
C ALA A 70 -10.47 4.10 -2.37
N GLU A 71 -11.18 3.82 -1.27
CA GLU A 71 -10.68 4.06 0.07
C GLU A 71 -9.42 3.23 0.37
N LEU A 72 -9.45 1.94 0.01
CA LEU A 72 -8.32 1.04 0.17
C LEU A 72 -7.11 1.47 -0.67
N ASP A 73 -7.35 1.90 -1.91
CA ASP A 73 -6.28 2.39 -2.79
C ASP A 73 -5.59 3.62 -2.19
N ASN A 74 -6.39 4.59 -1.73
CA ASN A 74 -5.88 5.77 -1.06
C ASN A 74 -5.08 5.42 0.21
N ALA A 75 -5.58 4.50 1.05
CA ALA A 75 -4.88 4.05 2.25
C ALA A 75 -3.52 3.41 1.93
N LEU A 76 -3.46 2.55 0.90
CA LEU A 76 -2.20 1.94 0.44
C LEU A 76 -1.23 2.98 -0.11
N VAL A 77 -1.71 3.98 -0.86
CA VAL A 77 -0.89 5.09 -1.36
C VAL A 77 -0.34 5.93 -0.22
N GLN A 78 -1.14 6.23 0.80
CA GLN A 78 -0.69 6.96 1.98
C GLN A 78 0.38 6.20 2.75
N LEU A 79 0.17 4.90 3.00
CA LEU A 79 1.14 4.05 3.67
C LEU A 79 2.46 3.94 2.89
N ARG A 80 2.38 3.75 1.55
CA ARG A 80 3.57 3.74 0.68
C ARG A 80 4.32 5.07 0.75
N SER A 81 3.60 6.18 0.70
CA SER A 81 4.18 7.53 0.75
C SER A 81 4.87 7.78 2.09
N TYR A 82 4.24 7.35 3.19
CA TYR A 82 4.83 7.40 4.52
C TYR A 82 6.12 6.59 4.61
N VAL A 83 6.12 5.33 4.14
CA VAL A 83 7.35 4.52 4.13
C VAL A 83 8.43 5.17 3.26
N GLY A 84 8.03 5.73 2.12
CA GLY A 84 8.93 6.47 1.22
C GLY A 84 9.62 7.63 1.91
N SER A 85 8.91 8.42 2.74
CA SER A 85 9.51 9.56 3.46
C SER A 85 10.49 9.14 4.55
N GLN A 86 10.42 7.90 5.04
CA GLN A 86 11.33 7.37 6.06
C GLN A 86 12.59 6.72 5.45
N ILE A 87 12.66 6.57 4.13
CA ILE A 87 13.87 6.10 3.45
C ILE A 87 14.80 7.30 3.27
N SER A 88 15.81 7.38 4.13
CA SER A 88 16.83 8.42 4.04
C SER A 88 17.56 8.32 2.69
N LEU A 89 17.30 9.28 1.81
CA LEU A 89 18.10 9.50 0.62
C LEU A 89 19.42 10.08 1.13
N ARG A 90 20.50 9.28 1.16
CA ARG A 90 21.84 9.84 1.24
C ARG A 90 22.04 10.71 -0.01
N MET A 91 21.69 11.99 0.07
CA MET A 91 22.34 13.01 -0.72
C MET A 91 23.82 12.89 -0.39
N HIS A 92 24.57 12.27 -1.30
CA HIS A 92 26.00 12.50 -1.35
C HIS A 92 26.15 13.96 -1.76
N SER A 93 26.16 14.85 -0.77
CA SER A 93 26.80 16.15 -0.93
C SER A 93 28.26 15.83 -1.20
N ALA A 94 28.63 15.76 -2.48
CA ALA A 94 30.02 15.69 -2.88
C ALA A 94 30.70 16.97 -2.36
N ALA A 95 31.80 16.77 -1.64
CA ALA A 95 32.67 17.80 -1.10
C ALA A 95 33.47 18.49 -2.22
#